data_AF-A0A533RAS7-F1
#
_entry.id   AF-A0A533RAS7-F1
#
_cell.length_a   1.000
_cell.length_b   1.000
_cell.length_c   1.000
_cell.angle_alpha   90.00
_cell.angle_beta   90.00
_cell.angle_gamma   90.00
#
_symmetry.space_group_name_H-M   'P 1'
#
loop_
_entity.id
_entity.type
_entity.pdbx_description
1 polymer ?
#
loop_
_entity_poly.entity_id
_entity_poly.type
_entity_poly.pdbx_seq_one_letter_code
_entity_poly.pdbx_strand_id
1 'polypeptide(L)'
;RFVLSKGHAAPVLYSALAEAGYFGRDHLATLRKLGSILQGHPDSKKTPGVEVSTGSLGQGLSIANGLALGLRLAGNTTSRVFCLLGDGECQEGQVWEAAMFAPHHDVTNLVAIVDHNGLQIDGACCDVMHLGEIEEKFRAFGWRVIVVNGHDVAALLHAFDDASRVQGAPACIVAKTVKGKGVSFMEGNADWHGKAPSAEQTAAALAELAEGRAS
;
A
#
# COMPACT_ATOMS: atom_id res chain seq x y z
N ARG A 1 7.37 -11.21 1.93
CA ARG A 1 7.43 -10.04 2.84
C ARG A 1 6.51 -8.96 2.30
N PHE A 2 5.91 -8.14 3.18
CA PHE A 2 5.03 -7.02 2.79
C PHE A 2 5.50 -5.73 3.46
N VAL A 3 5.58 -4.64 2.69
CA VAL A 3 5.95 -3.30 3.14
C VAL A 3 4.78 -2.35 2.84
N LEU A 4 4.24 -1.71 3.87
CA LEU A 4 3.28 -0.63 3.72
C LEU A 4 4.02 0.71 3.67
N SER A 5 4.43 1.15 2.47
CA SER A 5 5.19 2.39 2.29
C SER A 5 4.36 3.61 2.69
N LYS A 6 3.08 3.64 2.28
CA LYS A 6 2.06 4.60 2.74
C LYS A 6 1.62 4.36 4.19
N GLY A 7 2.57 4.45 5.12
CA GLY A 7 2.45 3.99 6.51
C GLY A 7 1.27 4.60 7.29
N HIS A 8 0.75 5.76 6.90
CA HIS A 8 -0.44 6.34 7.52
C HIS A 8 -1.69 5.44 7.36
N ALA A 9 -1.70 4.53 6.38
CA ALA A 9 -2.72 3.50 6.21
C ALA A 9 -2.54 2.30 7.16
N ALA A 10 -1.82 2.47 8.28
CA ALA A 10 -1.61 1.44 9.30
C ALA A 10 -2.88 0.67 9.71
N PRO A 11 -4.08 1.28 9.84
CA PRO A 11 -5.29 0.56 10.24
C PRO A 11 -5.64 -0.63 9.35
N VAL A 12 -5.46 -0.54 8.02
CA VAL A 12 -5.78 -1.67 7.12
C VAL A 12 -4.77 -2.81 7.27
N LEU A 13 -3.48 -2.48 7.45
CA LEU A 13 -2.44 -3.49 7.72
C LEU A 13 -2.71 -4.21 9.05
N TYR A 14 -3.03 -3.47 10.11
CA TYR A 14 -3.31 -4.08 11.40
C TYR A 14 -4.56 -4.94 11.39
N SER A 15 -5.60 -4.50 10.67
CA SER A 15 -6.82 -5.30 10.50
C SER A 15 -6.48 -6.62 9.79
N ALA A 16 -5.72 -6.57 8.69
CA ALA A 16 -5.31 -7.77 7.97
C ALA A 16 -4.43 -8.71 8.82
N LEU A 17 -3.48 -8.17 9.59
CA LEU A 17 -2.61 -8.97 10.46
C LEU A 17 -3.36 -9.64 11.61
N ALA A 18 -4.35 -8.95 12.20
CA ALA A 18 -5.23 -9.52 13.22
C ALA A 18 -6.06 -10.68 12.65
N GLU A 19 -6.63 -10.50 11.44
CA GLU A 19 -7.38 -11.54 10.73
C GLU A 19 -6.50 -12.74 10.33
N ALA A 20 -5.24 -12.49 9.98
CA ALA A 20 -4.25 -13.53 9.69
C ALA A 20 -3.68 -14.21 10.95
N GLY A 21 -4.08 -13.79 12.15
CA GLY A 21 -3.69 -14.44 13.42
C GLY A 21 -2.32 -14.05 13.96
N TYR A 22 -1.72 -12.95 13.50
CA TYR A 22 -0.44 -12.46 14.05
C TYR A 22 -0.56 -11.92 15.49
N PHE A 23 -1.76 -11.45 15.86
CA PHE A 23 -2.13 -11.01 17.21
C PHE A 23 -3.66 -11.02 17.36
N GLY A 24 -4.16 -10.91 18.59
CA GLY A 24 -5.60 -10.91 18.89
C GLY A 24 -6.33 -9.64 18.42
N ARG A 25 -7.58 -9.78 17.98
CA ARG A 25 -8.42 -8.66 17.50
C ARG A 25 -8.67 -7.59 18.57
N ASP A 26 -8.58 -7.95 19.84
CA ASP A 26 -8.70 -7.07 21.00
C ASP A 26 -7.67 -5.91 20.97
N HIS A 27 -6.50 -6.12 20.37
CA HIS A 27 -5.52 -5.05 20.19
C HIS A 27 -6.03 -3.92 19.28
N LEU A 28 -6.94 -4.16 18.33
CA LEU A 28 -7.42 -3.15 17.39
C LEU A 28 -8.06 -1.94 18.10
N ALA A 29 -8.71 -2.16 19.25
CA ALA A 29 -9.31 -1.11 20.08
C ALA A 29 -8.27 -0.24 20.83
N THR A 30 -6.98 -0.57 20.71
CA THR A 30 -5.87 0.12 21.36
C THR A 30 -5.01 0.95 20.41
N LEU A 31 -5.35 0.99 19.11
CA LEU A 31 -4.64 1.78 18.10
C LEU A 31 -4.35 3.21 18.60
N ARG A 32 -3.10 3.64 18.47
CA ARG A 32 -2.58 4.96 18.88
C ARG A 32 -2.64 5.26 20.39
N LYS A 33 -3.00 4.29 21.24
CA LYS A 33 -2.90 4.46 22.70
C LYS A 33 -1.48 4.20 23.20
N LEU A 34 -1.09 4.90 24.27
CA LEU A 34 0.18 4.67 24.95
C LEU A 34 0.30 3.20 25.39
N GLY A 35 1.45 2.58 25.15
CA GLY A 35 1.70 1.18 25.48
C GLY A 35 1.09 0.16 24.51
N SER A 36 0.30 0.59 23.52
CA SER A 36 -0.22 -0.31 22.49
C SER A 36 0.89 -0.83 21.58
N ILE A 37 0.74 -2.05 21.09
CA ILE A 37 1.56 -2.58 19.98
C ILE A 37 1.19 -1.94 18.63
N LEU A 38 0.04 -1.27 18.52
CA LEU A 38 -0.48 -0.67 17.29
C LEU A 38 -0.28 0.85 17.30
N GLN A 39 0.82 1.29 16.71
CA GLN A 39 1.21 2.70 16.65
C GLN A 39 0.46 3.46 15.54
N GLY A 40 0.59 4.79 15.48
CA GLY A 40 -0.06 5.58 14.43
C GLY A 40 0.46 5.32 13.01
N HIS A 41 1.70 4.86 12.93
CA HIS A 41 2.37 4.30 11.76
C HIS A 41 3.01 2.96 12.16
N PRO A 42 3.20 1.98 11.24
CA PRO A 42 3.76 0.67 11.58
C PRO A 42 5.11 0.75 12.29
N ASP A 43 5.30 -0.09 13.31
CA ASP A 43 6.55 -0.23 14.06
C ASP A 43 6.93 -1.72 14.11
N SER A 44 7.99 -2.11 13.38
CA SER A 44 8.43 -3.50 13.26
C SER A 44 9.00 -4.09 14.56
N LYS A 45 9.31 -3.26 15.56
CA LYS A 45 9.78 -3.73 16.87
C LYS A 45 8.64 -4.01 17.84
N LYS A 46 7.43 -3.53 17.55
CA LYS A 46 6.27 -3.65 18.44
C LYS A 46 5.19 -4.56 17.89
N THR A 47 4.89 -4.49 16.60
CA THR A 47 3.74 -5.20 16.02
C THR A 47 4.19 -6.49 15.32
N PRO A 48 3.74 -7.68 15.77
CA PRO A 48 3.98 -8.92 15.05
C PRO A 48 3.45 -8.86 13.61
N GLY A 49 4.26 -9.32 12.65
CA GLY A 49 3.92 -9.30 11.22
C GLY A 49 4.24 -7.99 10.48
N VAL A 50 4.60 -6.92 11.19
CA VAL A 50 5.14 -5.70 10.56
C VAL A 50 6.61 -5.91 10.26
N GLU A 51 6.96 -5.96 8.98
CA GLU A 51 8.35 -6.20 8.52
C GLU A 51 9.26 -4.98 8.72
N VAL A 52 8.70 -3.78 8.56
CA VAL A 52 9.44 -2.52 8.49
C VAL A 52 8.64 -1.41 9.18
N SER A 53 9.33 -0.55 9.94
CA SER A 53 8.74 0.69 10.44
C SER A 53 8.65 1.72 9.31
N THR A 54 7.44 2.18 9.00
CA THR A 54 7.18 3.14 7.91
C THR A 54 6.44 4.36 8.44
N GLY A 55 6.24 5.37 7.59
CA GLY A 55 5.52 6.60 7.95
C GLY A 55 6.09 7.83 7.26
N SER A 56 7.42 7.91 7.17
CA SER A 56 8.07 8.82 6.22
C SER A 56 7.84 8.28 4.81
N LEU A 57 7.07 9.01 4.01
CA LEU A 57 6.78 8.64 2.63
C LEU A 57 8.07 8.52 1.80
N GLY A 58 8.02 7.69 0.76
CA GLY A 58 9.13 7.46 -0.17
C GLY A 58 10.15 6.42 0.28
N GLN A 59 10.32 6.22 1.59
CA GLN A 59 11.35 5.29 2.10
C GLN A 59 11.01 3.81 1.86
N GLY A 60 9.72 3.44 1.85
CA GLY A 60 9.33 2.03 1.85
C GLY A 60 9.73 1.28 0.58
N LEU A 61 9.71 1.91 -0.60
CA LEU A 61 10.18 1.26 -1.84
C LEU A 61 11.70 1.00 -1.80
N SER A 62 12.50 1.94 -1.28
CA SER A 62 13.94 1.73 -1.09
C SER A 62 14.23 0.56 -0.14
N ILE A 63 13.47 0.46 0.96
CA ILE A 63 13.63 -0.66 1.91
C ILE A 63 13.18 -1.97 1.25
N ALA A 64 12.08 -1.97 0.50
CA ALA A 64 11.60 -3.14 -0.23
C ALA A 64 12.62 -3.64 -1.27
N ASN A 65 13.32 -2.75 -1.97
CA ASN A 65 14.46 -3.10 -2.83
C ASN A 65 15.55 -3.83 -2.04
N GLY A 66 15.98 -3.28 -0.90
CA GLY A 66 17.00 -3.90 -0.06
C GLY A 66 16.60 -5.29 0.44
N LEU A 67 15.35 -5.44 0.89
CA LEU A 67 14.79 -6.73 1.31
C LEU A 67 14.78 -7.75 0.17
N ALA A 68 14.32 -7.34 -1.02
CA ALA A 68 14.19 -8.22 -2.17
C ALA A 68 15.55 -8.66 -2.71
N LEU A 69 16.49 -7.71 -2.83
CA LEU A 69 17.88 -7.98 -3.23
C LEU A 69 18.59 -8.87 -2.21
N GLY A 70 18.44 -8.59 -0.91
CA GLY A 70 19.02 -9.41 0.16
C GLY A 70 18.54 -10.87 0.11
N LEU A 71 17.26 -11.10 -0.14
CA LEU A 71 16.72 -12.46 -0.33
C LEU A 71 17.38 -13.16 -1.51
N ARG A 72 17.53 -12.49 -2.66
CA ARG A 72 18.19 -13.05 -3.84
C ARG A 72 19.65 -13.39 -3.59
N LEU A 73 20.40 -12.48 -2.96
CA LEU A 73 21.81 -12.69 -2.62
C LEU A 73 22.00 -13.85 -1.65
N ALA A 74 21.02 -14.11 -0.79
CA ALA A 74 20.99 -15.28 0.10
C ALA A 74 20.54 -16.57 -0.60
N GLY A 75 20.33 -16.57 -1.93
CA GLY A 75 19.87 -17.73 -2.68
C GLY A 75 18.39 -18.06 -2.52
N ASN A 76 17.59 -17.17 -1.92
CA ASN A 76 16.15 -17.39 -1.77
C ASN A 76 15.41 -17.01 -3.06
N THR A 77 14.99 -18.03 -3.81
CA THR A 77 14.32 -17.89 -5.11
C THR A 77 12.79 -17.98 -5.04
N THR A 78 12.24 -18.27 -3.86
CA THR A 78 10.78 -18.50 -3.69
C THR A 78 10.08 -17.31 -3.04
N SER A 79 10.80 -16.51 -2.26
CA SER A 79 10.22 -15.38 -1.53
C SER A 79 10.10 -14.13 -2.39
N ARG A 80 8.93 -13.50 -2.30
CA ARG A 80 8.61 -12.24 -2.96
C ARG A 80 8.45 -11.11 -1.93
N VAL A 81 8.77 -9.90 -2.34
CA VAL A 81 8.52 -8.67 -1.57
C VAL A 81 7.43 -7.87 -2.27
N PHE A 82 6.41 -7.48 -1.52
CA PHE A 82 5.35 -6.60 -1.97
C PHE A 82 5.47 -5.26 -1.27
N CYS A 83 5.33 -4.15 -2.00
CA CYS A 83 5.39 -2.80 -1.45
C CYS A 83 4.17 -1.99 -1.89
N LEU A 84 3.33 -1.57 -0.94
CA LEU A 84 2.17 -0.73 -1.21
C LEU A 84 2.52 0.76 -1.02
N LEU A 85 2.38 1.52 -2.10
CA LEU A 85 2.64 2.95 -2.23
C LEU A 85 1.33 3.73 -2.35
N GLY A 86 1.35 4.99 -1.94
CA GLY A 86 0.33 5.96 -2.38
C GLY A 86 0.76 6.66 -3.67
N ASP A 87 -0.18 7.15 -4.47
CA ASP A 87 0.14 8.02 -5.60
C ASP A 87 0.74 9.36 -5.13
N GLY A 88 0.16 10.04 -4.13
CA GLY A 88 0.78 11.23 -3.53
C GLY A 88 2.19 10.98 -2.98
N GLU A 89 2.46 9.77 -2.48
CA GLU A 89 3.80 9.35 -2.07
C GLU A 89 4.80 9.29 -3.24
N CYS A 90 4.35 8.97 -4.46
CA CYS A 90 5.20 8.98 -5.65
C CYS A 90 5.69 10.38 -6.06
N GLN A 91 5.30 11.44 -5.35
CA GLN A 91 5.90 12.76 -5.51
C GLN A 91 7.29 12.84 -4.86
N GLU A 92 7.60 11.94 -3.91
CA GLU A 92 8.92 11.87 -3.27
C GLU A 92 9.99 11.40 -4.26
N GLY A 93 11.08 12.16 -4.36
CA GLY A 93 12.21 11.85 -5.25
C GLY A 93 12.80 10.46 -5.01
N GLN A 94 12.80 10.02 -3.74
CA GLN A 94 13.31 8.72 -3.32
C GLN A 94 12.59 7.53 -3.97
N VAL A 95 11.30 7.68 -4.31
CA VAL A 95 10.56 6.63 -5.04
C VAL A 95 11.19 6.39 -6.41
N TRP A 96 11.62 7.45 -7.08
CA TRP A 96 12.21 7.36 -8.42
C TRP A 96 13.64 6.85 -8.39
N GLU A 97 14.42 7.20 -7.37
CA GLU A 97 15.72 6.55 -7.10
C GLU A 97 15.56 5.04 -6.91
N ALA A 98 14.57 4.62 -6.12
CA ALA A 98 14.27 3.21 -5.90
C ALA A 98 13.71 2.52 -7.17
N ALA A 99 12.93 3.24 -7.99
CA ALA A 99 12.42 2.73 -9.26
C ALA A 99 13.54 2.51 -10.30
N MET A 100 14.56 3.37 -10.33
CA MET A 100 15.76 3.15 -11.15
C MET A 100 16.60 1.96 -10.65
N PHE A 101 16.75 1.85 -9.33
CA PHE A 101 17.58 0.84 -8.70
C PHE A 101 17.11 -0.60 -9.01
N ALA A 102 15.79 -0.85 -8.93
CA ALA A 102 15.29 -2.23 -8.94
C ALA A 102 15.56 -2.97 -10.27
N PRO A 103 15.31 -2.38 -11.46
CA PRO A 103 15.66 -3.01 -12.73
C PRO A 103 17.18 -3.06 -12.95
N HIS A 104 17.92 -2.02 -12.56
CA HIS A 104 19.39 -2.00 -12.69
C HIS A 104 20.07 -3.17 -11.95
N HIS A 105 19.50 -3.60 -10.82
CA HIS A 105 20.01 -4.71 -10.02
C HIS A 105 19.20 -6.02 -10.17
N ASP A 106 18.40 -6.15 -11.23
CA ASP A 106 17.59 -7.34 -11.50
C ASP A 106 16.75 -7.81 -10.30
N VAL A 107 16.13 -6.89 -9.55
CA VAL A 107 15.36 -7.18 -8.34
C VAL A 107 13.96 -7.74 -8.71
N THR A 108 13.90 -8.83 -9.47
CA THR A 108 12.68 -9.36 -10.10
C THR A 108 11.68 -10.00 -9.12
N ASN A 109 12.09 -10.23 -7.87
CA ASN A 109 11.23 -10.72 -6.79
C ASN A 109 10.55 -9.58 -6.01
N LEU A 110 10.56 -8.35 -6.54
CA LEU A 110 9.81 -7.21 -6.02
C LEU A 110 8.56 -6.94 -6.85
N VAL A 111 7.45 -6.69 -6.17
CA VAL A 111 6.20 -6.19 -6.74
C VAL A 111 5.81 -4.90 -6.01
N ALA A 112 5.85 -3.78 -6.72
CA ALA A 112 5.28 -2.53 -6.26
C ALA A 112 3.78 -2.49 -6.56
N ILE A 113 3.01 -1.86 -5.69
CA ILE A 113 1.57 -1.64 -5.85
C ILE A 113 1.34 -0.16 -5.59
N VAL A 114 0.81 0.57 -6.55
CA VAL A 114 0.42 1.97 -6.38
C VAL A 114 -1.09 2.01 -6.15
N ASP A 115 -1.50 2.44 -4.96
CA ASP A 115 -2.88 2.83 -4.67
C ASP A 115 -3.15 4.20 -5.33
N HIS A 116 -3.69 4.14 -6.56
CA HIS A 116 -3.94 5.30 -7.40
C HIS A 116 -5.39 5.77 -7.25
N ASN A 117 -5.64 6.53 -6.18
CA ASN A 117 -6.95 7.07 -5.83
C ASN A 117 -7.13 8.55 -6.20
N GLY A 118 -6.07 9.22 -6.66
CA GLY A 118 -6.08 10.60 -7.16
C GLY A 118 -6.07 11.70 -6.08
N LEU A 119 -6.01 11.36 -4.80
CA LEU A 119 -6.16 12.32 -3.70
C LEU A 119 -5.03 12.24 -2.66
N GLN A 120 -4.52 13.41 -2.27
CA GLN A 120 -3.61 13.57 -1.14
C GLN A 120 -4.22 14.45 -0.04
N ILE A 121 -3.40 15.03 0.85
CA ILE A 121 -3.90 15.81 2.00
C ILE A 121 -4.61 17.07 1.51
N ASP A 122 -3.95 17.88 0.68
CA ASP A 122 -4.45 19.19 0.24
C ASP A 122 -5.37 19.12 -0.99
N GLY A 123 -5.93 17.95 -1.30
CA GLY A 123 -6.86 17.76 -2.41
C GLY A 123 -6.36 16.81 -3.49
N ALA A 124 -6.79 17.05 -4.73
CA ALA A 124 -6.44 16.18 -5.86
C ALA A 124 -4.96 16.29 -6.21
N CYS A 125 -4.33 15.15 -6.48
CA CYS A 125 -2.92 15.10 -6.85
C CYS A 125 -2.64 15.95 -8.10
N CYS A 126 -3.57 16.02 -9.05
CA CYS A 126 -3.44 16.84 -10.27
C CYS A 126 -3.35 18.34 -9.99
N ASP A 127 -3.99 18.82 -8.92
CA ASP A 127 -4.04 20.25 -8.58
C ASP A 127 -2.87 20.65 -7.69
N VAL A 128 -2.45 19.74 -6.80
CA VAL A 128 -1.36 20.02 -5.85
C VAL A 128 0.02 19.79 -6.50
N MET A 129 0.24 18.63 -7.11
CA MET A 129 1.48 18.32 -7.83
C MET A 129 1.25 17.14 -8.81
N HIS A 130 0.99 17.50 -10.06
CA HIS A 130 0.55 16.56 -11.08
C HIS A 130 1.60 15.47 -11.37
N LEU A 131 1.23 14.22 -11.09
CA LEU A 131 2.10 13.05 -11.29
C LEU A 131 2.19 12.59 -12.74
N GLY A 132 1.31 13.06 -13.63
CA GLY A 132 1.19 12.53 -14.99
C GLY A 132 0.79 11.06 -14.99
N GLU A 133 1.07 10.38 -16.09
CA GLU A 133 0.86 8.94 -16.19
C GLU A 133 1.91 8.19 -15.35
N ILE A 134 1.53 7.71 -14.17
CA ILE A 134 2.43 6.98 -13.26
C ILE A 134 2.88 5.68 -13.90
N GLU A 135 1.99 4.99 -14.63
CA GLU A 135 2.34 3.79 -15.36
C GLU A 135 3.49 4.00 -16.35
N GLU A 136 3.49 5.12 -17.09
CA GLU A 136 4.55 5.39 -18.07
C GLU A 136 5.89 5.70 -17.39
N LYS A 137 5.89 6.32 -16.22
CA LYS A 137 7.13 6.56 -15.45
C LYS A 137 7.76 5.25 -15.01
N PHE A 138 6.98 4.34 -14.44
CA PHE A 138 7.51 3.01 -14.07
C PHE A 138 7.96 2.21 -15.30
N ARG A 139 7.22 2.25 -16.42
CA ARG A 139 7.68 1.62 -17.68
C ARG A 139 8.99 2.21 -18.17
N ALA A 140 9.15 3.54 -18.12
CA ALA A 140 10.39 4.21 -18.52
C ALA A 140 11.60 3.80 -17.66
N PHE A 141 11.38 3.44 -16.39
CA PHE A 141 12.43 2.89 -15.52
C PHE A 141 12.71 1.40 -15.73
N GLY A 142 11.95 0.70 -16.58
CA GLY A 142 12.17 -0.73 -16.87
C GLY A 142 11.30 -1.69 -16.07
N TRP A 143 10.19 -1.23 -15.49
CA TRP A 143 9.25 -2.09 -14.77
C TRP A 143 8.20 -2.70 -15.70
N ARG A 144 7.78 -3.93 -15.40
CA ARG A 144 6.55 -4.48 -15.99
C ARG A 144 5.36 -3.88 -15.27
N VAL A 145 4.60 -3.03 -15.97
CA VAL A 145 3.42 -2.36 -15.40
C VAL A 145 2.13 -3.09 -15.75
N ILE A 146 1.27 -3.29 -14.76
CA ILE A 146 -0.08 -3.85 -14.87
C ILE A 146 -1.06 -2.82 -14.30
N VAL A 147 -2.00 -2.34 -15.09
CA VAL A 147 -3.03 -1.39 -14.64
C VAL A 147 -4.33 -2.14 -14.41
N VAL A 148 -4.95 -1.94 -13.24
CA VAL A 148 -6.12 -2.74 -12.82
C VAL A 148 -7.13 -1.89 -12.06
N ASN A 149 -8.40 -2.29 -12.08
CA ASN A 149 -9.40 -1.78 -11.14
C ASN A 149 -9.08 -2.32 -9.74
N GLY A 150 -8.70 -1.45 -8.81
CA GLY A 150 -8.32 -1.81 -7.44
C GLY A 150 -9.48 -2.27 -6.55
N HIS A 151 -10.72 -2.23 -7.05
CA HIS A 151 -11.90 -2.74 -6.34
C HIS A 151 -12.46 -4.03 -6.93
N ASP A 152 -11.83 -4.56 -7.99
CA ASP A 152 -12.15 -5.87 -8.55
C ASP A 152 -11.15 -6.89 -8.02
N VAL A 153 -11.59 -7.70 -7.06
CA VAL A 153 -10.76 -8.72 -6.40
C VAL A 153 -10.26 -9.76 -7.40
N ALA A 154 -11.09 -10.18 -8.35
CA ALA A 154 -10.70 -11.17 -9.34
C ALA A 154 -9.62 -10.61 -10.28
N ALA A 155 -9.78 -9.35 -10.71
CA ALA A 155 -8.78 -8.68 -11.53
C ALA A 155 -7.45 -8.47 -10.76
N LEU A 156 -7.52 -8.13 -9.47
CA LEU A 156 -6.34 -8.03 -8.61
C LEU A 156 -5.60 -9.37 -8.48
N LEU A 157 -6.33 -10.48 -8.26
CA LEU A 157 -5.73 -11.81 -8.20
C LEU A 157 -5.00 -12.17 -9.50
N HIS A 158 -5.64 -11.92 -10.65
CA HIS A 158 -4.98 -12.09 -11.95
C HIS A 158 -3.74 -11.19 -12.10
N ALA A 159 -3.80 -9.94 -11.67
CA ALA A 159 -2.66 -9.03 -11.72
C ALA A 159 -1.48 -9.50 -10.85
N PHE A 160 -1.76 -10.07 -9.66
CA PHE A 160 -0.73 -10.66 -8.81
C PHE A 160 -0.13 -11.94 -9.41
N ASP A 161 -0.96 -12.79 -10.03
CA ASP A 161 -0.50 -13.96 -10.76
C ASP A 161 0.40 -13.57 -11.94
N ASP A 162 0.00 -12.58 -12.72
CA ASP A 162 0.79 -12.05 -13.84
C ASP A 162 2.12 -11.47 -13.35
N ALA A 163 2.07 -10.63 -12.30
CA ALA A 163 3.27 -10.08 -11.67
C ALA A 163 4.23 -11.17 -11.16
N SER A 164 3.70 -12.31 -10.72
CA SER A 164 4.51 -13.44 -10.25
C SER A 164 5.26 -14.17 -11.37
N ARG A 165 4.74 -14.11 -12.60
CA ARG A 165 5.29 -14.76 -13.80
C ARG A 165 6.26 -13.88 -14.58
N VAL A 166 6.37 -12.60 -14.24
CA VAL A 166 7.29 -11.67 -14.89
C VAL A 166 8.73 -12.16 -14.72
N GLN A 167 9.47 -12.19 -15.83
CA GLN A 167 10.89 -12.51 -15.88
C GLN A 167 11.68 -11.29 -16.33
N GLY A 168 12.91 -11.15 -15.83
CA GLY A 168 13.85 -10.10 -16.26
C GLY A 168 13.50 -8.66 -15.83
N ALA A 169 12.43 -8.45 -15.07
CA ALA A 169 12.06 -7.13 -14.54
C ALA A 169 11.28 -7.25 -13.22
N PRO A 170 11.32 -6.24 -12.34
CA PRO A 170 10.33 -6.09 -11.28
C PRO A 170 8.97 -5.69 -11.86
N ALA A 171 7.89 -5.93 -11.10
CA ALA A 171 6.52 -5.62 -11.52
C ALA A 171 5.92 -4.47 -10.71
N CYS A 172 5.14 -3.61 -11.36
CA CYS A 172 4.38 -2.55 -10.71
C CYS A 172 2.90 -2.70 -11.07
N ILE A 173 2.05 -2.87 -10.08
CA ILE A 173 0.60 -2.90 -10.23
C ILE A 173 0.07 -1.50 -9.90
N VAL A 174 -0.48 -0.81 -10.89
CA VAL A 174 -1.17 0.46 -10.69
C VAL A 174 -2.65 0.15 -10.49
N ALA A 175 -3.09 0.16 -9.23
CA ALA A 175 -4.46 -0.14 -8.85
C ALA A 175 -5.27 1.16 -8.80
N LYS A 176 -6.19 1.33 -9.75
CA LYS A 176 -7.12 2.48 -9.78
C LYS A 176 -8.17 2.29 -8.70
N THR A 177 -8.19 3.17 -7.71
CA THR A 177 -9.00 3.03 -6.50
C THR A 177 -9.82 4.29 -6.25
N VAL A 178 -10.65 4.25 -5.21
CA VAL A 178 -11.49 5.34 -4.72
C VAL A 178 -11.13 5.47 -3.25
N LYS A 179 -10.62 6.63 -2.85
CA LYS A 179 -10.29 6.88 -1.45
C LYS A 179 -11.58 6.82 -0.62
N GLY A 180 -11.57 6.09 0.50
CA GLY A 180 -12.77 5.91 1.32
C GLY A 180 -13.81 4.93 0.76
N LYS A 181 -13.43 4.06 -0.20
CA LYS A 181 -14.33 3.08 -0.83
C LYS A 181 -15.21 2.33 0.18
N GLY A 182 -16.50 2.24 -0.13
CA GLY A 182 -17.51 1.49 0.63
C GLY A 182 -18.26 2.34 1.65
N VAL A 183 -17.89 3.60 1.85
CA VAL A 183 -18.60 4.54 2.73
C VAL A 183 -18.90 5.82 1.96
N SER A 184 -20.16 6.03 1.64
CA SER A 184 -20.70 7.05 0.73
C SER A 184 -20.18 8.46 0.99
N PHE A 185 -20.12 8.88 2.26
CA PHE A 185 -19.67 10.21 2.66
C PHE A 185 -18.13 10.34 2.75
N MET A 186 -17.39 9.24 2.62
CA MET A 186 -15.92 9.20 2.56
C MET A 186 -15.39 9.02 1.13
N GLU A 187 -16.16 8.42 0.22
CA GLU A 187 -15.73 8.15 -1.16
C GLU A 187 -15.31 9.44 -1.88
N GLY A 188 -14.06 9.45 -2.37
CA GLY A 188 -13.53 10.57 -3.16
C GLY A 188 -13.34 11.87 -2.39
N ASN A 189 -13.28 11.82 -1.05
CA ASN A 189 -13.18 13.01 -0.22
C ASN A 189 -11.82 13.08 0.53
N ALA A 190 -11.04 14.12 0.25
CA ALA A 190 -9.72 14.34 0.86
C ALA A 190 -9.79 14.63 2.36
N ASP A 191 -10.89 15.20 2.86
CA ASP A 191 -11.08 15.52 4.29
C ASP A 191 -11.01 14.29 5.19
N TRP A 192 -11.29 13.11 4.63
CA TRP A 192 -11.24 11.83 5.33
C TRP A 192 -9.87 11.16 5.31
N HIS A 193 -8.83 11.82 4.78
CA HIS A 193 -7.48 11.26 4.74
C HIS A 193 -6.90 10.98 6.13
N GLY A 194 -7.10 11.89 7.08
CA GLY A 194 -6.53 11.81 8.44
C GLY A 194 -7.53 11.98 9.58
N LYS A 195 -8.83 12.12 9.26
CA LYS A 195 -9.89 12.41 10.22
C LYS A 195 -10.55 11.13 10.73
N ALA A 196 -10.71 11.04 12.05
CA ALA A 196 -11.50 9.98 12.66
C ALA A 196 -13.00 10.31 12.57
N PRO A 197 -13.88 9.34 12.22
CA PRO A 197 -15.32 9.55 12.23
C PRO A 197 -15.86 9.77 13.64
N SER A 198 -16.94 10.54 13.77
CA SER A 198 -17.74 10.59 15.00
C SER A 198 -18.42 9.24 15.27
N ALA A 199 -19.03 9.08 16.46
CA ALA A 199 -19.81 7.88 16.77
C ALA A 199 -20.97 7.66 15.78
N GLU A 200 -21.68 8.74 15.42
CA GLU A 200 -22.78 8.71 14.45
C GLU A 200 -22.28 8.33 13.05
N GLN A 201 -21.20 8.95 12.59
CA GLN A 201 -20.58 8.64 11.30
C GLN A 201 -20.04 7.20 11.26
N THR A 202 -19.52 6.70 12.38
CA THR A 202 -19.08 5.31 12.50
C THR A 202 -20.25 4.34 12.36
N ALA A 203 -21.37 4.61 13.04
CA ALA A 203 -22.56 3.77 12.95
C ALA A 203 -23.13 3.75 11.51
N ALA A 204 -23.19 4.91 10.85
CA ALA A 204 -23.62 5.02 9.46
C ALA A 204 -22.69 4.24 8.51
N ALA A 205 -21.37 4.42 8.63
CA ALA A 205 -20.40 3.71 7.80
C ALA A 205 -20.49 2.18 7.96
N LEU A 206 -20.67 1.69 9.18
CA LEU A 206 -20.81 0.25 9.45
C LEU A 206 -22.11 -0.32 8.88
N ALA A 207 -23.21 0.45 8.86
CA ALA A 207 -24.46 0.04 8.24
C ALA A 207 -24.29 -0.11 6.71
N GLU A 208 -23.70 0.89 6.04
CA GLU A 208 -23.43 0.84 4.59
C GLU A 208 -22.53 -0.35 4.21
N LEU A 209 -21.48 -0.61 5.00
CA LEU A 209 -20.58 -1.74 4.77
C LEU A 209 -21.26 -3.10 5.00
N ALA A 210 -22.26 -3.19 5.88
CA ALA A 210 -23.02 -4.40 6.09
C ALA A 210 -23.98 -4.68 4.93
N GLU A 211 -24.66 -3.65 4.42
CA GLU A 211 -25.52 -3.74 3.24
C GLU A 211 -24.73 -4.17 1.99
N GLY A 212 -23.58 -3.54 1.74
CA GLY A 212 -22.73 -3.88 0.60
C GLY A 212 -22.07 -5.26 0.63
N ARG A 213 -22.02 -5.93 1.80
CA ARG A 213 -21.56 -7.32 1.91
C ARG A 213 -22.66 -8.34 1.62
N ALA A 214 -23.92 -7.94 1.69
CA ALA A 214 -25.08 -8.80 1.46
C ALA A 214 -25.52 -8.84 -0.01
N SER A 215 -25.05 -7.89 -0.83
CA SER A 215 -25.25 -7.79 -2.28
C SER A 215 -24.13 -8.44 -3.08
#